data_AF-A0A8J4TJF1-F1
#
_entry.id   AF-A0A8J4TJF1-F1
#
_cell.length_a   1.000
_cell.length_b   1.000
_cell.length_c   1.000
_cell.angle_alpha   90.00
_cell.angle_beta   90.00
_cell.angle_gamma   90.00
#
_symmetry.space_group_name_H-M   'P 1'
#
loop_
_entity.id
_entity.type
_entity.pdbx_description
1 polymer ?
#
loop_
_entity_poly.entity_id
_entity_poly.type
_entity_poly.pdbx_seq_one_letter_code
_entity_poly.pdbx_strand_id
1 'polypeptide(L)'
;MNVGGAVNEELQYYGPDSVCVDHDVNKAWSSARCSEVSTLSATRATCHRRICSSTEGLLLIFADNYFQCPLYGGSVRIDTVNTYYYLTGNATCPACSNVCQNCPSVQQLRQNSPSDEPKTIPCGKSGMSIYMNCNFRLLISIFLCTALMNK
;
A
#
# COMPACT_ATOMS: atom_id res chain seq x y z
N MET A 1 -26.96 -8.98 0.84
CA MET A 1 -25.68 -9.71 0.96
C MET A 1 -24.62 -8.69 1.33
N ASN A 2 -24.12 -8.77 2.56
CA ASN A 2 -23.11 -7.87 3.09
C ASN A 2 -21.76 -8.44 2.67
N VAL A 3 -21.19 -7.94 1.58
CA VAL A 3 -19.79 -8.23 1.25
C VAL A 3 -18.98 -7.39 2.23
N GLY A 4 -18.53 -7.99 3.33
CA GLY A 4 -17.55 -7.36 4.20
C GLY A 4 -16.43 -6.83 3.31
N GLY A 5 -16.22 -5.51 3.32
CA GLY A 5 -15.40 -4.82 2.32
C GLY A 5 -14.03 -5.50 2.21
N ALA A 6 -13.70 -6.00 1.02
CA ALA A 6 -12.42 -6.65 0.78
C ALA A 6 -11.29 -5.66 1.12
N VAL A 7 -10.50 -6.02 2.13
CA VAL A 7 -9.31 -5.26 2.51
C VAL A 7 -8.25 -5.43 1.42
N ASN A 8 -7.72 -4.30 0.93
CA ASN A 8 -6.70 -4.29 -0.10
C ASN A 8 -5.29 -4.41 0.51
N GLU A 9 -5.02 -5.53 1.16
CA GLU A 9 -3.77 -5.78 1.92
C GLU A 9 -2.53 -5.80 1.02
N GLU A 10 -2.71 -6.12 -0.26
CA GLU A 10 -1.65 -6.18 -1.27
C GLU A 10 -1.48 -4.84 -2.01
N LEU A 11 -2.23 -3.80 -1.60
CA LEU A 11 -2.22 -2.45 -2.19
C LEU A 11 -2.51 -2.41 -3.68
N GLN A 12 -3.34 -3.33 -4.18
CA GLN A 12 -3.69 -3.44 -5.59
C GLN A 12 -4.46 -2.22 -6.10
N TYR A 13 -4.29 -1.93 -7.38
CA TYR A 13 -5.06 -0.94 -8.11
C TYR A 13 -5.68 -1.59 -9.35
N TYR A 14 -6.98 -1.37 -9.52
CA TYR A 14 -7.74 -1.84 -10.68
C TYR A 14 -8.18 -0.63 -11.50
N GLY A 15 -7.79 -0.59 -12.78
CA GLY A 15 -8.11 0.52 -13.68
C GLY A 15 -7.36 0.45 -15.01
N PRO A 16 -7.62 1.38 -15.94
CA PRO A 16 -6.99 1.38 -17.27
C PRO A 16 -5.46 1.58 -17.21
N ASP A 17 -4.98 2.25 -16.16
CA ASP A 17 -3.56 2.44 -15.89
C ASP A 17 -2.99 1.38 -14.95
N SER A 18 -3.60 0.19 -14.89
CA SER A 18 -3.05 -0.93 -14.12
C SER A 18 -2.12 -1.79 -14.98
N VAL A 19 -1.11 -2.37 -14.34
CA VAL A 19 -0.30 -3.47 -14.87
C VAL A 19 -0.16 -4.51 -13.78
N CYS A 20 -0.31 -5.79 -14.15
CA CYS A 20 -0.18 -6.89 -13.22
C CYS A 20 1.24 -7.43 -13.26
N VAL A 21 1.80 -7.68 -12.08
CA VAL A 21 3.17 -8.17 -11.90
C VAL A 21 3.13 -9.43 -11.03
N ASP A 22 3.96 -10.39 -11.39
CA ASP A 22 4.09 -11.63 -10.64
C ASP A 22 4.89 -11.40 -9.36
N HIS A 23 4.54 -12.13 -8.31
CA HIS A 23 5.36 -12.19 -7.10
C HIS A 23 6.59 -13.06 -7.36
N ASP A 24 7.74 -12.65 -6.83
CA ASP A 24 8.94 -13.51 -6.85
C ASP A 24 8.76 -14.68 -5.86
N VAL A 25 8.78 -15.90 -6.39
CA VAL A 25 8.64 -17.15 -5.62
C VAL A 25 9.69 -17.33 -4.53
N ASN A 26 10.87 -16.71 -4.68
CA ASN A 26 11.98 -16.84 -3.73
C ASN A 26 11.98 -15.74 -2.65
N LYS A 27 11.14 -14.72 -2.83
CA LYS A 27 11.04 -13.53 -1.98
C LYS A 27 9.57 -13.20 -1.77
N ALA A 28 8.92 -14.09 -1.02
CA ALA A 28 7.50 -14.02 -0.70
C ALA A 28 7.10 -12.64 -0.19
N TRP A 29 5.89 -12.24 -0.56
CA TRP A 29 5.33 -10.97 -0.10
C TRP A 29 4.77 -11.15 1.31
N SER A 30 4.84 -10.08 2.09
CA SER A 30 4.19 -10.00 3.39
C SER A 30 3.53 -8.64 3.56
N SER A 31 2.30 -8.67 4.05
CA SER A 31 1.62 -7.50 4.58
C SER A 31 1.64 -7.57 6.10
N ALA A 32 1.88 -6.44 6.76
CA ALA A 32 1.84 -6.34 8.22
C ALA A 32 0.93 -5.19 8.63
N ARG A 33 0.14 -5.43 9.68
CA ARG A 33 -0.74 -4.46 10.31
C ARG A 33 -0.73 -4.68 11.82
N CYS A 34 -0.46 -3.64 12.59
CA CYS A 34 -0.25 -3.78 14.04
C CYS A 34 0.80 -4.85 14.38
N SER A 35 0.42 -5.89 15.12
CA SER A 35 1.25 -7.05 15.44
C SER A 35 0.95 -8.26 14.56
N GLU A 36 0.03 -8.12 13.59
CA GLU A 36 -0.36 -9.17 12.67
C GLU A 36 0.48 -9.10 11.41
N VAL A 37 1.04 -10.24 11.02
CA VAL A 37 1.80 -10.40 9.78
C VAL A 37 1.14 -11.49 8.96
N SER A 38 0.77 -11.14 7.74
CA SER A 38 0.21 -12.04 6.74
C SER A 38 1.26 -12.29 5.67
N THR A 39 1.70 -13.53 5.53
CA THR A 39 2.52 -13.95 4.38
C THR A 39 1.59 -14.27 3.21
N LEU A 40 1.86 -13.63 2.07
CA LEU A 40 1.09 -13.79 0.85
C LEU A 40 1.72 -14.89 -0.01
N SER A 41 0.88 -15.73 -0.62
CA SER A 41 1.37 -16.82 -1.48
C SER A 41 2.16 -16.26 -2.66
N ALA A 42 3.39 -16.75 -2.83
CA ALA A 42 4.30 -16.28 -3.87
C ALA A 42 3.92 -16.72 -5.30
N THR A 43 2.88 -17.55 -5.46
CA THR A 43 2.35 -18.01 -6.76
C THR A 43 1.26 -17.09 -7.33
N ARG A 44 1.25 -15.81 -6.93
CA ARG A 44 0.20 -14.85 -7.28
C ARG A 44 0.76 -13.70 -8.09
N ALA A 45 -0.13 -13.03 -8.81
CA ALA A 45 0.12 -11.74 -9.44
C ALA A 45 -0.78 -10.70 -8.79
N THR A 46 -0.30 -9.46 -8.70
CA THR A 46 -1.09 -8.32 -8.22
C THR A 46 -1.00 -7.16 -9.21
N CYS A 47 -2.11 -6.42 -9.36
CA CYS A 47 -2.21 -5.33 -10.32
C CYS A 47 -2.00 -3.99 -9.63
N HIS A 48 -1.15 -3.14 -10.21
CA HIS A 48 -0.74 -1.86 -9.62
C HIS A 48 -0.80 -0.75 -10.65
N ARG A 49 -0.96 0.49 -10.18
CA ARG A 49 -0.97 1.65 -11.07
C ARG A 49 0.42 1.83 -11.67
N ARG A 50 0.48 2.18 -12.96
CA ARG A 50 1.72 2.46 -13.68
C ARG A 50 1.87 3.92 -14.06
N ILE A 51 3.12 4.35 -14.21
CA ILE A 51 3.51 5.54 -14.98
C ILE A 51 4.58 5.12 -16.00
N CYS A 52 4.48 5.67 -17.21
CA CYS A 52 5.51 5.56 -18.22
C CYS A 52 6.28 6.87 -18.30
N SER A 53 7.59 6.80 -18.04
CA SER A 53 8.52 7.93 -18.10
C SER A 53 9.51 7.72 -19.23
N SER A 54 9.75 8.75 -20.04
CA SER A 54 10.74 8.70 -21.12
C SER A 54 12.19 8.66 -20.62
N THR A 55 12.43 8.96 -19.34
CA THR A 55 13.75 8.94 -18.70
C THR A 55 13.90 7.79 -17.72
N GLU A 56 12.82 7.46 -16.99
CA GLU A 56 12.85 6.44 -15.94
C GLU A 56 12.23 5.11 -16.36
N GLY A 57 11.59 5.02 -17.53
CA GLY A 57 10.92 3.80 -18.00
C GLY A 57 9.60 3.53 -17.27
N LEU A 58 9.35 2.27 -16.93
CA LEU A 58 8.15 1.85 -16.21
C LEU A 58 8.30 2.10 -14.70
N LEU A 59 7.39 2.87 -14.12
CA LEU A 59 7.25 3.05 -12.68
C LEU A 59 5.97 2.37 -12.21
N LEU A 60 6.07 1.55 -11.16
CA LEU A 60 4.93 1.02 -10.44
C LEU A 60 4.63 1.90 -9.24
N ILE A 61 3.34 2.09 -8.94
CA ILE A 61 2.90 2.86 -7.78
C ILE A 61 2.24 1.92 -6.79
N PHE A 62 2.80 1.88 -5.58
CA PHE A 62 2.23 1.19 -4.44
C PHE A 62 1.89 2.21 -3.36
N ALA A 63 0.60 2.32 -3.02
CA ALA A 63 0.08 3.45 -2.25
C ALA A 63 0.51 4.79 -2.88
N ASP A 64 1.47 5.49 -2.28
CA ASP A 64 2.00 6.78 -2.75
C ASP A 64 3.49 6.71 -3.13
N ASN A 65 4.07 5.52 -3.16
CA ASN A 65 5.49 5.29 -3.44
C ASN A 65 5.70 4.75 -4.85
N TYR A 66 6.79 5.19 -5.48
CA TYR A 66 7.16 4.86 -6.84
C TYR A 66 8.31 3.87 -6.83
N PHE A 67 8.17 2.78 -7.59
CA PHE A 67 9.19 1.75 -7.74
C PHE A 67 9.56 1.65 -9.21
N GLN A 68 10.82 1.95 -9.50
CA GLN A 68 11.32 1.88 -10.86
C GLN A 68 11.59 0.43 -11.27
N CYS A 69 10.95 -0.02 -12.34
CA CYS A 69 11.21 -1.32 -12.95
C CYS A 69 12.47 -1.28 -13.80
N PRO A 70 13.29 -2.36 -13.84
CA PRO A 70 14.39 -2.46 -14.79
C PRO A 70 13.93 -2.36 -16.24
N LEU A 71 14.69 -1.67 -17.08
CA LEU A 71 14.34 -1.39 -18.48
C LEU A 71 13.95 -2.65 -19.27
N TYR A 72 14.70 -3.73 -19.08
CA TYR A 72 14.51 -5.02 -19.75
C TYR A 72 13.65 -6.02 -18.97
N GLY A 73 13.02 -5.58 -17.88
CA GLY A 73 12.29 -6.43 -16.95
C GLY A 73 13.19 -7.09 -15.92
N GLY A 74 12.57 -7.68 -14.90
CA GLY A 74 13.27 -8.32 -13.79
C GLY A 74 12.68 -7.95 -12.43
N SER A 75 13.37 -8.37 -11.38
CA SER A 75 12.88 -8.22 -10.01
C SER A 75 13.14 -6.81 -9.46
N VAL A 76 12.14 -6.24 -8.79
CA VAL A 76 12.25 -5.03 -7.98
C VAL A 76 11.79 -5.32 -6.56
N ARG A 77 12.55 -4.85 -5.56
CA ARG A 77 12.13 -4.93 -4.16
C ARG A 77 11.05 -3.89 -3.91
N ILE A 78 9.89 -4.36 -3.48
CA ILE A 78 8.80 -3.53 -2.96
C ILE A 78 8.97 -3.46 -1.45
N ASP A 79 8.96 -2.24 -0.94
CA ASP A 79 9.05 -1.96 0.48
C ASP A 79 8.34 -0.64 0.75
N THR A 80 7.12 -0.70 1.27
CA THR A 80 6.26 0.47 1.36
C THR A 80 5.32 0.40 2.54
N VAL A 81 5.01 1.57 3.10
CA VAL A 81 4.09 1.73 4.22
C VAL A 81 3.02 2.74 3.86
N ASN A 82 1.78 2.44 4.21
CA ASN A 82 0.68 3.41 4.19
C ASN A 82 0.04 3.53 5.58
N THR A 83 -1.10 4.21 5.68
CA THR A 83 -1.80 4.42 6.98
C THR A 83 -2.26 3.13 7.66
N TYR A 84 -2.38 2.02 6.93
CA TYR A 84 -3.00 0.78 7.40
C TYR A 84 -2.08 -0.44 7.33
N TYR A 85 -1.19 -0.52 6.34
CA TYR A 85 -0.37 -1.69 6.04
C TYR A 85 1.07 -1.29 5.73
N TYR A 86 1.98 -2.13 6.20
CA TYR A 86 3.32 -2.25 5.66
C TYR A 86 3.34 -3.43 4.68
N LEU A 87 3.86 -3.22 3.47
CA LEU A 87 3.93 -4.23 2.42
C LEU A 87 5.38 -4.37 1.95
N THR A 88 5.88 -5.60 1.94
CA THR A 88 7.24 -5.88 1.50
C THR A 88 7.34 -7.18 0.72
N GLY A 89 8.21 -7.23 -0.28
CA GLY A 89 8.40 -8.40 -1.15
C GLY A 89 9.19 -8.04 -2.40
N ASN A 90 9.22 -8.93 -3.39
CA ASN A 90 9.80 -8.63 -4.71
C ASN A 90 8.74 -8.81 -5.81
N ALA A 91 8.58 -7.80 -6.65
CA ALA A 91 7.75 -7.84 -7.85
C ALA A 91 8.59 -8.18 -9.08
N THR A 92 8.10 -9.04 -9.95
CA THR A 92 8.70 -9.30 -11.25
C THR A 92 8.10 -8.35 -12.28
N CYS A 93 8.86 -7.30 -12.62
CA CYS A 93 8.45 -6.33 -13.61
C CYS A 93 8.57 -6.89 -15.04
N PRO A 94 7.61 -6.60 -15.92
CA PRO A 94 7.81 -6.77 -17.36
C PRO A 94 8.84 -5.77 -17.90
N ALA A 95 9.36 -6.04 -19.10
CA ALA A 95 10.15 -5.06 -19.84
C ALA A 95 9.32 -3.80 -20.11
N CYS A 96 9.97 -2.63 -20.07
CA CYS A 96 9.29 -1.35 -20.29
C CYS A 96 8.55 -1.33 -21.64
N SER A 97 9.17 -1.85 -22.71
CA SER A 97 8.59 -1.88 -24.06
C SER A 97 7.31 -2.73 -24.18
N ASN A 98 7.04 -3.61 -23.23
CA ASN A 98 5.83 -4.43 -23.23
C ASN A 98 4.62 -3.65 -22.69
N VAL A 99 4.86 -2.53 -22.00
CA VAL A 99 3.83 -1.77 -21.27
C VAL A 99 3.77 -0.30 -21.71
N CYS A 100 4.92 0.28 -22.04
CA CYS A 100 5.09 1.68 -22.36
C CYS A 100 5.52 1.86 -23.81
N GLN A 101 5.02 2.92 -24.46
CA GLN A 101 5.39 3.25 -25.84
C GLN A 101 6.74 3.98 -25.94
N ASN A 102 7.06 4.82 -24.95
CA ASN A 102 8.26 5.66 -24.94
C ASN A 102 9.16 5.28 -23.77
N CYS A 103 10.04 4.30 -23.99
CA CYS A 103 11.04 3.89 -23.01
C CYS A 103 12.40 4.56 -23.28
N PRO A 104 13.20 4.86 -22.23
CA PRO A 104 14.55 5.36 -22.42
C PRO A 104 15.45 4.31 -23.10
N SER A 105 16.46 4.76 -23.84
CA SER A 105 17.49 3.87 -24.40
C SER A 105 18.51 3.43 -23.36
N VAL A 106 18.73 4.24 -22.32
CA VAL A 106 19.55 3.94 -21.14
C VAL A 106 18.82 4.45 -19.92
N GLN A 107 18.66 3.58 -18.92
CA GLN A 107 18.00 3.91 -17.66
C GLN A 107 19.06 4.04 -16.56
N GLN A 108 19.07 5.16 -15.85
CA GLN A 108 19.70 5.22 -14.54
C GLN A 108 18.73 4.60 -13.55
N LEU A 109 19.03 3.38 -13.08
CA LEU A 109 18.30 2.77 -11.98
C LEU A 109 18.50 3.65 -10.75
N ARG A 110 17.43 4.32 -10.31
CA ARG A 110 17.38 4.80 -8.95
C ARG A 110 17.44 3.53 -8.11
N GLN A 111 18.42 3.47 -7.20
CA GLN A 111 18.29 2.53 -6.11
C GLN A 111 16.96 2.88 -5.46
N ASN A 112 15.95 2.02 -5.61
CA ASN A 112 14.88 1.94 -4.65
C ASN A 112 15.61 1.47 -3.38
N SER A 113 16.27 2.41 -2.68
CA SER A 113 16.83 2.09 -1.39
C SER A 113 15.67 1.50 -0.62
N PRO A 114 15.84 0.30 -0.01
CA PRO A 114 14.85 -0.17 0.94
C PRO A 114 14.55 1.02 1.85
N SER A 115 13.28 1.39 1.97
CA SER A 115 12.92 2.28 3.06
C SER A 115 13.51 1.66 4.32
N ASP A 116 14.07 2.47 5.22
CA ASP A 116 14.41 1.95 6.54
C ASP A 116 13.20 1.17 7.04
N GLU A 117 13.43 -0.05 7.53
CA GLU A 117 12.35 -0.90 8.03
C GLU A 117 11.49 -0.03 8.97
N PRO A 118 10.16 0.04 8.74
CA PRO A 118 9.35 0.99 9.45
C PRO A 118 9.49 0.77 10.96
N LYS A 119 9.94 1.80 11.69
CA LYS A 119 10.10 1.76 13.16
C LYS A 119 8.80 1.34 13.87
N THR A 120 7.65 1.55 13.23
CA THR A 120 6.34 1.11 13.69
C THR A 120 5.49 0.62 12.54
N ILE A 121 4.87 -0.56 12.70
CA ILE A 121 3.87 -1.09 11.75
C ILE A 121 2.54 -0.35 11.95
N PRO A 122 1.91 0.16 10.88
CA PRO A 122 0.65 0.92 10.98
C PRO A 122 -0.52 0.07 11.44
N CYS A 123 -1.48 0.69 12.14
CA CYS A 123 -2.73 0.06 12.59
C CYS A 123 -3.98 0.64 11.92
N GLY A 124 -3.85 1.74 11.17
CA GLY A 124 -4.94 2.67 10.92
C GLY A 124 -5.32 3.44 12.18
N LYS A 125 -5.74 4.70 12.05
CA LYS A 125 -6.39 5.37 13.17
C LYS A 125 -7.77 4.73 13.35
N SER A 126 -7.95 3.89 14.37
CA SER A 126 -9.27 3.52 14.86
C SER A 126 -9.89 4.72 15.59
N GLY A 127 -10.17 5.79 14.84
CA GLY A 127 -10.98 6.88 15.33
C GLY A 127 -12.43 6.41 15.36
N MET A 128 -12.82 5.69 16.40
CA MET A 128 -14.24 5.60 16.74
C MET A 128 -14.66 7.02 17.12
N SER A 129 -15.15 7.79 16.15
CA SER A 129 -15.78 9.07 16.42
C SER A 129 -17.09 8.75 17.14
N ILE A 130 -17.02 8.68 18.47
CA ILE A 130 -18.21 8.62 19.29
C ILE A 130 -18.86 9.99 19.14
N TYR A 131 -19.82 10.10 18.22
CA TYR A 131 -20.67 11.27 18.09
C TYR A 131 -21.51 11.32 19.36
N MET A 132 -21.03 12.05 20.37
CA MET A 132 -21.75 12.28 21.61
C MET A 132 -22.90 13.24 21.30
N ASN A 133 -24.01 12.67 20.82
CA ASN A 133 -25.22 13.42 20.52
C ASN A 133 -25.90 13.76 21.85
N CYS A 134 -25.41 14.80 22.52
CA CYS A 134 -26.10 15.44 23.64
C CYS A 134 -27.39 16.05 23.07
N ASN A 135 -28.45 15.25 23.01
CA ASN A 135 -29.79 15.73 22.68
C ASN A 135 -30.21 16.74 23.76
N PHE A 136 -30.04 18.01 23.44
CA PHE A 136 -30.58 19.12 24.21
C PHE A 136 -32.10 19.13 23.98
N ARG A 137 -32.83 18.34 24.77
CA ARG A 137 -34.26 18.56 24.99
C ARG A 137 -34.48 18.90 26.44
N LEU A 138 -34.89 20.16 26.60
CA LEU A 138 -35.32 20.88 27.77
C LEU A 138 -35.95 20.01 28.87
N LEU A 139 -35.51 20.30 30.10
CA LEU A 139 -36.12 20.04 31.41
C LEU A 139 -35.58 18.84 32.21
N ILE A 140 -34.79 19.21 33.23
CA ILE A 140 -34.60 18.55 34.52
C ILE A 140 -33.76 17.27 34.50
N SER A 141 -32.44 17.42 34.69
CA SER A 141 -31.72 16.83 35.84
C SER A 141 -30.21 17.03 35.67
N ILE A 142 -29.62 17.68 36.65
CA ILE A 142 -28.18 17.86 36.82
C ILE A 142 -27.59 16.49 37.14
N PHE A 143 -27.09 15.76 36.13
CA PHE A 143 -26.22 14.61 36.36
C PHE A 143 -24.97 14.74 35.49
N LEU A 144 -23.96 15.34 36.14
CA LEU A 144 -22.53 15.09 36.01
C LEU A 144 -22.06 14.41 34.70
N CYS A 145 -21.65 15.23 33.72
CA CYS A 145 -20.50 14.88 32.89
C CYS A 145 -19.24 15.02 33.76
N THR A 146 -18.88 13.99 34.54
CA THR A 146 -17.54 13.96 35.14
C THR A 146 -16.53 13.68 34.05
N ALA A 147 -15.81 14.73 33.67
CA ALA A 147 -14.52 14.61 33.00
C ALA A 147 -13.56 13.89 33.96
N LEU A 148 -13.22 12.63 33.66
CA LEU A 148 -12.01 12.00 34.17
C LEU A 148 -10.96 12.05 33.06
N MET A 149 -10.23 13.17 33.02
CA MET A 149 -8.93 13.23 32.36
C MET A 149 -7.96 12.46 33.27
N ASN A 150 -7.44 11.32 32.82
CA ASN A 150 -6.39 10.61 33.53
C ASN A 150 -5.03 10.90 32.86
N LYS A 151 -4.04 11.02 33.74
CA LYS A 151 -2.69 11.56 33.58
C LYS A 151 -1.79 10.73 32.67
#